data_AF-A0A3R7PNU9-F1
#
_entry.id   AF-A0A3R7PNU9-F1
#
_cell.length_a   1.000
_cell.length_b   1.000
_cell.length_c   1.000
_cell.angle_alpha   90.00
_cell.angle_beta   90.00
_cell.angle_gamma   90.00
#
_symmetry.space_group_name_H-M   'P 1'
#
loop_
_entity.id
_entity.type
_entity.pdbx_description
1 polymer ?
#
loop_
_entity_poly.entity_id
_entity_poly.type
_entity_poly.pdbx_seq_one_letter_code
_entity_poly.pdbx_strand_id
1 'polypeptide(L)'
;MNNYCALFFFLPHPPVLNHFVSPSSSFVDGGTEAEILKALDEAAAEGAWGYVPLSGPYIDPQHSGNVTAQVGATAVLNCRILYIVGKTVSWMRTRDLHLLTVGRFTYTSDQRFKAVHQSGSQDWLLKIHYVQHRDAGPYECQVSTTEPLTHTVWLSVVEPQTTVFGGPDLYIDAGSVINLTCLVKYSPEPPPYIFWYHDEE
;
A
#
# COMPACT_ATOMS: atom_id res chain seq x y z
N MET A 1 -0.38 12.70 40.95
CA MET A 1 -0.22 11.26 40.60
C MET A 1 -0.20 11.21 39.10
N ASN A 2 0.96 10.93 38.49
CA ASN A 2 1.11 11.02 37.04
C ASN A 2 0.73 9.67 36.42
N ASN A 3 -0.53 9.53 36.03
CA ASN A 3 -1.01 8.35 35.30
C ASN A 3 -0.90 8.62 33.80
N TYR A 4 -0.27 7.72 33.05
CA TYR A 4 -0.20 7.82 31.60
C TYR A 4 -0.52 6.50 30.91
N CYS A 5 -1.01 6.62 29.69
CA CYS A 5 -1.46 5.53 28.84
C CYS A 5 -0.52 5.43 27.64
N ALA A 6 0.05 4.26 27.37
CA ALA A 6 0.97 4.05 26.25
C ALA A 6 0.43 3.02 25.24
N LEU A 7 0.85 3.21 23.99
CA LEU A 7 0.53 2.34 22.85
C LEU A 7 1.71 1.44 22.55
N PHE A 8 1.47 0.14 22.42
CA PHE A 8 2.48 -0.82 21.96
C PHE A 8 2.01 -1.47 20.66
N PHE A 9 2.69 -1.16 19.56
CA PHE A 9 2.44 -1.79 18.27
C PHE A 9 3.41 -2.97 18.10
N PHE A 10 2.91 -4.20 18.12
CA PHE A 10 3.64 -5.32 17.55
C PHE A 10 3.59 -5.21 16.02
N LEU A 11 4.75 -5.29 15.37
CA LEU A 11 4.85 -5.45 13.92
C LEU A 11 4.10 -6.73 13.50
N PRO A 12 3.18 -6.68 12.52
CA PRO A 12 2.50 -7.87 12.05
C PRO A 12 3.48 -8.81 11.34
N HIS A 13 3.54 -10.06 11.79
CA HIS A 13 4.19 -11.17 11.07
C HIS A 13 3.36 -11.54 9.83
N PRO A 14 3.97 -11.83 8.67
CA PRO A 14 3.24 -12.26 7.48
C PRO A 14 2.72 -13.71 7.63
N PRO A 15 1.52 -14.05 7.12
CA PRO A 15 1.08 -15.43 7.05
C PRO A 15 1.79 -16.18 5.91
N VAL A 16 2.20 -17.41 6.21
CA VAL A 16 2.91 -18.35 5.33
C VAL A 16 1.95 -18.95 4.28
N LEU A 17 2.46 -19.10 3.05
CA LEU A 17 1.81 -19.75 1.90
C LEU A 17 1.48 -21.23 2.17
N ASN A 18 0.35 -21.69 1.65
CA ASN A 18 0.14 -23.11 1.32
C ASN A 18 -0.04 -23.29 -0.20
N HIS A 19 0.78 -24.20 -0.73
CA HIS A 19 0.63 -24.84 -2.03
C HIS A 19 -0.63 -25.69 -2.07
N PHE A 20 -1.31 -25.79 -3.22
CA PHE A 20 -1.85 -27.08 -3.67
C PHE A 20 -2.01 -27.12 -5.21
N VAL A 21 -1.82 -28.33 -5.73
CA VAL A 21 -1.54 -28.72 -7.10
C VAL A 21 -2.81 -28.83 -7.96
N SER A 22 -2.63 -28.71 -9.28
CA SER A 22 -3.58 -28.96 -10.38
C SER A 22 -4.21 -30.36 -10.35
N PRO A 23 -5.34 -30.55 -11.06
CA PRO A 23 -5.25 -31.39 -12.26
C PRO A 23 -6.09 -30.92 -13.46
N SER A 24 -5.64 -31.43 -14.60
CA SER A 24 -6.13 -31.38 -15.98
C SER A 24 -7.56 -31.85 -16.23
N SER A 25 -8.21 -31.29 -17.26
CA SER A 25 -9.01 -32.04 -18.26
C SER A 25 -9.32 -31.12 -19.46
N SER A 26 -8.68 -31.39 -20.61
CA SER A 26 -9.28 -32.01 -21.81
C SER A 26 -9.90 -31.01 -22.78
N PHE A 27 -9.10 -30.71 -23.81
CA PHE A 27 -9.36 -29.94 -25.02
C PHE A 27 -9.72 -30.91 -26.15
N VAL A 28 -10.88 -30.73 -26.81
CA VAL A 28 -11.31 -31.30 -28.12
C VAL A 28 -12.55 -30.45 -28.55
N ASP A 29 -12.81 -29.96 -29.77
CA ASP A 29 -12.15 -29.99 -31.09
C ASP A 29 -12.64 -28.77 -31.93
N GLY A 30 -11.83 -28.40 -32.92
CA GLY A 30 -12.29 -28.14 -34.30
C GLY A 30 -13.18 -26.93 -34.61
N GLY A 31 -12.59 -25.74 -34.69
CA GLY A 31 -13.05 -24.65 -35.57
C GLY A 31 -11.97 -24.33 -36.59
N THR A 32 -12.30 -24.21 -37.88
CA THR A 32 -11.31 -23.78 -38.87
C THR A 32 -10.85 -22.34 -38.60
N GLU A 33 -9.61 -21.98 -38.94
CA GLU A 33 -9.07 -20.63 -38.73
C GLU A 33 -9.97 -19.54 -39.34
N ALA A 34 -10.61 -19.86 -40.47
CA ALA A 34 -11.59 -18.99 -41.12
C ALA A 34 -12.90 -18.83 -40.34
N GLU A 35 -13.38 -19.87 -39.65
CA GLU A 35 -14.58 -19.80 -38.81
C GLU A 35 -14.32 -19.04 -37.51
N ILE A 36 -13.10 -19.18 -36.94
CA ILE A 36 -12.70 -18.42 -35.75
C ILE A 36 -12.58 -16.93 -36.10
N LEU A 37 -11.92 -16.59 -37.21
CA LEU A 37 -11.81 -15.21 -37.66
C LEU A 37 -13.17 -14.61 -38.03
N LYS A 38 -14.08 -15.41 -38.60
CA LYS A 38 -15.45 -14.99 -38.92
C LYS A 38 -16.29 -14.77 -37.66
N ALA A 39 -16.20 -15.65 -36.67
CA ALA A 39 -16.89 -15.47 -35.38
C ALA A 39 -16.36 -14.26 -34.61
N LEU A 40 -15.07 -13.95 -34.73
CA LEU A 40 -14.47 -12.74 -34.15
C LEU A 40 -14.93 -11.45 -34.86
N ASP A 41 -15.12 -11.47 -36.17
CA ASP A 41 -15.61 -10.32 -36.95
C ASP A 41 -17.14 -10.10 -36.75
N GLU A 42 -17.92 -11.19 -36.71
CA GLU A 42 -19.36 -11.17 -36.41
C GLU A 42 -19.65 -10.71 -34.97
N ALA A 43 -18.80 -11.07 -34.00
CA ALA A 43 -18.90 -10.58 -32.62
C ALA A 43 -18.49 -9.11 -32.45
N ALA A 44 -17.70 -8.55 -33.37
CA ALA A 44 -17.28 -7.14 -33.33
C ALA A 44 -18.33 -6.17 -33.90
N ALA A 45 -19.29 -6.66 -34.70
CA ALA A 45 -20.27 -5.85 -35.40
C ALA A 45 -21.51 -5.46 -34.57
N GLU A 46 -21.74 -6.09 -33.42
CA GLU A 46 -22.82 -5.74 -32.49
C GLU A 46 -22.23 -5.10 -31.22
N GLY A 47 -22.12 -3.76 -31.23
CA GLY A 47 -21.52 -2.95 -30.17
C GLY A 47 -22.21 -3.01 -28.80
N ALA A 48 -22.08 -4.13 -28.09
CA ALA A 48 -22.72 -4.40 -26.79
C ALA A 48 -21.79 -5.00 -25.73
N TRP A 49 -20.47 -5.00 -25.95
CA TRP A 49 -19.50 -5.18 -24.87
C TRP A 49 -18.57 -3.98 -24.89
N GLY A 50 -18.59 -3.19 -23.80
CA GLY A 50 -17.65 -2.09 -23.62
C GLY A 50 -16.24 -2.61 -23.84
N TYR A 51 -15.68 -2.30 -25.01
CA TYR A 51 -14.36 -2.72 -25.42
C TYR A 51 -13.35 -2.20 -24.38
N VAL A 52 -12.85 -3.10 -23.54
CA VAL A 52 -11.60 -2.88 -22.82
C VAL A 52 -10.53 -2.93 -23.90
N PRO A 53 -9.85 -1.83 -24.22
CA PRO A 53 -8.95 -1.88 -25.35
C PRO A 53 -7.78 -2.80 -25.00
N LEU A 54 -7.25 -3.51 -26.01
CA LEU A 54 -5.94 -4.18 -25.99
C LEU A 54 -4.78 -3.15 -25.86
N SER A 55 -5.01 -2.05 -25.13
CA SER A 55 -4.23 -0.82 -25.11
C SER A 55 -3.20 -0.86 -23.99
N GLY A 56 -2.05 -1.44 -24.29
CA GLY A 56 -0.81 -1.19 -23.54
C GLY A 56 -0.89 -1.45 -22.03
N PRO A 57 0.11 -0.96 -21.28
CA PRO A 57 0.09 -1.10 -19.83
C PRO A 57 -1.06 -0.27 -19.22
N TYR A 58 -1.71 -0.83 -18.20
CA TYR A 58 -2.77 -0.17 -17.45
C TYR A 58 -2.45 -0.18 -15.96
N ILE A 59 -2.50 0.99 -15.31
CA ILE A 59 -2.33 1.08 -13.85
C ILE A 59 -3.69 0.80 -13.21
N ASP A 60 -3.74 -0.18 -12.32
CA ASP A 60 -4.91 -0.53 -11.53
C ASP A 60 -5.01 0.39 -10.30
N PRO A 61 -5.94 1.36 -10.26
CA PRO A 61 -6.01 2.33 -9.18
C PRO A 61 -6.51 1.70 -7.86
N GLN A 62 -7.27 0.60 -7.93
CA GLN A 62 -7.81 -0.03 -6.71
C GLN A 62 -6.70 -0.66 -5.85
N HIS A 63 -5.65 -1.16 -6.49
CA HIS A 63 -4.50 -1.74 -5.81
C HIS A 63 -3.31 -0.78 -5.69
N SER A 64 -3.50 0.49 -6.08
CA SER A 64 -2.48 1.54 -6.07
C SER A 64 -2.95 2.76 -5.25
N GLY A 65 -3.63 2.50 -4.14
CA GLY A 65 -4.24 3.54 -3.30
C GLY A 65 -3.27 4.29 -2.39
N ASN A 66 -3.79 5.33 -1.74
CA ASN A 66 -3.05 6.11 -0.75
C ASN A 66 -2.68 5.26 0.48
N VAL A 67 -1.55 5.61 1.10
CA VAL A 67 -0.97 4.86 2.22
C VAL A 67 -0.84 5.78 3.42
N THR A 68 -1.27 5.31 4.59
CA THR A 68 -0.97 5.96 5.87
C THR A 68 -0.03 5.06 6.66
N ALA A 69 1.08 5.60 7.12
CA ALA A 69 2.07 4.88 7.91
C ALA A 69 2.39 5.65 9.20
N GLN A 70 2.72 4.91 10.25
CA GLN A 70 3.18 5.51 11.50
C GLN A 70 4.68 5.88 11.41
N VAL A 71 5.08 6.97 12.07
CA VAL A 71 6.50 7.35 12.21
C VAL A 71 7.33 6.15 12.71
N GLY A 72 8.49 5.93 12.09
CA GLY A 72 9.41 4.83 12.39
C GLY A 72 9.03 3.48 11.78
N ALA A 73 7.79 3.30 11.31
CA ALA A 73 7.37 2.09 10.60
C ALA A 73 7.94 2.03 9.18
N THR A 74 7.66 0.92 8.47
CA THR A 74 7.94 0.80 7.04
C THR A 74 6.67 1.09 6.24
N ALA A 75 6.67 2.13 5.41
CA ALA A 75 5.60 2.34 4.44
C ALA A 75 5.85 1.50 3.19
N VAL A 76 4.77 0.94 2.62
CA VAL A 76 4.80 0.16 1.39
C VAL A 76 3.80 0.77 0.42
N LEU A 77 4.30 1.44 -0.63
CA LEU A 77 3.47 2.01 -1.68
C LEU A 77 3.41 0.98 -2.81
N ASN A 78 2.21 0.67 -3.29
CA ASN A 78 2.01 -0.23 -4.41
C ASN A 78 1.61 0.54 -5.66
N CYS A 79 2.11 0.09 -6.80
CA CYS A 79 1.63 0.46 -8.12
C CYS A 79 1.44 -0.82 -8.91
N ARG A 80 0.20 -1.26 -9.04
CA ARG A 80 -0.18 -2.46 -9.78
C ARG A 80 -0.36 -2.11 -11.25
N ILE A 81 0.37 -2.79 -12.13
CA ILE A 81 0.32 -2.54 -13.57
C ILE A 81 -0.02 -3.84 -14.30
N LEU A 82 -1.13 -3.81 -15.01
CA LEU A 82 -1.58 -4.88 -15.90
C LEU A 82 -0.95 -4.71 -17.28
N TYR A 83 -0.75 -5.84 -17.98
CA TYR A 83 -0.32 -5.87 -19.38
C TYR A 83 1.01 -5.14 -19.67
N ILE A 84 1.92 -5.11 -18.70
CA ILE A 84 3.26 -4.54 -18.89
C ILE A 84 4.12 -5.48 -19.76
N VAL A 85 4.57 -4.99 -20.92
CA VAL A 85 5.42 -5.76 -21.86
C VAL A 85 6.61 -4.92 -22.30
N GLY A 86 7.81 -5.35 -21.95
CA GLY A 86 9.06 -4.67 -22.34
C GLY A 86 9.20 -3.23 -21.82
N LYS A 87 8.39 -2.84 -20.83
CA LYS A 87 8.43 -1.51 -20.19
C LYS A 87 8.97 -1.62 -18.77
N THR A 88 9.48 -0.51 -18.27
CA THR A 88 10.02 -0.39 -16.91
C THR A 88 9.15 0.55 -16.10
N VAL A 89 9.09 0.30 -14.79
CA VAL A 89 8.36 1.12 -13.82
C VAL A 89 9.35 1.88 -12.96
N SER A 90 9.17 3.19 -12.80
CA SER A 90 9.97 4.02 -11.91
C SER A 90 9.12 4.64 -10.82
N TRP A 91 9.72 4.86 -9.65
CA TRP A 91 9.13 5.66 -8.58
C TRP A 91 9.88 6.99 -8.49
N MET A 92 9.11 8.07 -8.40
CA MET A 92 9.61 9.42 -8.27
C MET A 92 8.93 10.12 -7.09
N ARG A 93 9.68 10.94 -6.36
CA ARG A 93 9.10 11.83 -5.36
C ARG A 93 8.74 13.16 -6.02
N THR A 94 7.47 13.52 -6.01
CA THR A 94 6.97 14.64 -6.83
C THR A 94 7.43 16.00 -6.31
N ARG A 95 7.63 16.16 -4.99
CA ARG A 95 7.98 17.45 -4.37
C ARG A 95 9.28 18.07 -4.89
N ASP A 96 10.25 17.23 -5.25
CA ASP A 96 11.62 17.60 -5.63
C ASP A 96 12.06 16.90 -6.92
N LEU A 97 11.14 16.23 -7.62
CA LEU A 97 11.37 15.47 -8.84
C LEU A 97 12.51 14.45 -8.70
N HIS A 98 12.71 13.92 -7.48
CA HIS A 98 13.82 13.02 -7.19
C HIS A 98 13.47 11.59 -7.60
N LEU A 99 14.25 11.02 -8.51
CA LEU A 99 14.10 9.62 -8.94
C LEU A 99 14.51 8.69 -7.79
N LEU A 100 13.61 7.80 -7.38
CA LEU A 100 13.83 6.88 -6.26
C LEU A 100 14.26 5.51 -6.75
N THR A 101 13.55 4.94 -7.72
CA THR A 101 13.79 3.58 -8.22
C THR A 101 13.51 3.47 -9.72
N VAL A 102 14.18 2.51 -10.37
CA VAL A 102 13.94 2.12 -11.76
C VAL A 102 13.89 0.59 -11.82
N GLY A 103 12.71 0.06 -12.14
CA GLY A 103 12.41 -1.36 -12.10
C GLY A 103 12.70 -1.95 -10.72
N ARG A 104 13.66 -2.87 -10.66
CA ARG A 104 14.11 -3.55 -9.42
C ARG A 104 15.29 -2.86 -8.75
N PHE A 105 15.81 -1.78 -9.33
CA PHE A 105 16.99 -1.09 -8.85
C PHE A 105 16.60 0.17 -8.09
N THR A 106 17.26 0.40 -6.96
CA THR A 106 17.11 1.64 -6.19
C THR A 106 18.12 2.65 -6.71
N TYR A 107 17.65 3.80 -7.19
CA TYR A 107 18.48 4.86 -7.78
C TYR A 107 18.97 5.87 -6.74
N THR A 108 18.10 6.23 -5.79
CA THR A 108 18.47 7.14 -4.70
C THR A 108 19.57 6.56 -3.80
N SER A 109 20.41 7.43 -3.24
CA SER A 109 21.43 7.05 -2.25
C SER A 109 20.85 6.84 -0.83
N ASP A 110 19.63 7.32 -0.57
CA ASP A 110 18.95 7.08 0.70
C ASP A 110 18.58 5.59 0.82
N GLN A 111 19.29 4.90 1.71
CA GLN A 111 19.21 3.45 1.88
C GLN A 111 17.86 2.96 2.41
N ARG A 112 17.02 3.86 2.93
CA ARG A 112 15.68 3.53 3.44
C ARG A 112 14.70 3.19 2.33
N PHE A 113 14.91 3.75 1.13
CA PHE A 113 14.09 3.47 -0.04
C PHE A 113 14.56 2.17 -0.68
N LYS A 114 13.63 1.27 -1.00
CA LYS A 114 13.91 0.00 -1.68
C LYS A 114 12.86 -0.30 -2.74
N ALA A 115 13.34 -0.62 -3.93
CA ALA A 115 12.53 -1.20 -5.00
C ALA A 115 12.24 -2.68 -4.68
N VAL A 116 10.97 -3.07 -4.69
CA VAL A 116 10.56 -4.47 -4.49
C VAL A 116 9.60 -4.87 -5.60
N HIS A 117 9.99 -5.88 -6.36
CA HIS A 117 9.15 -6.49 -7.38
C HIS A 117 9.50 -7.98 -7.49
N GLN A 118 8.47 -8.81 -7.36
CA GLN A 118 8.58 -10.25 -7.49
C GLN A 118 8.37 -10.66 -8.96
N SER A 119 9.23 -11.54 -9.48
CA SER A 119 9.11 -12.03 -10.85
C SER A 119 7.71 -12.61 -11.11
N GLY A 120 7.04 -12.12 -12.17
CA GLY A 120 5.69 -12.54 -12.55
C GLY A 120 4.56 -11.82 -11.80
N SER A 121 4.85 -11.00 -10.80
CA SER A 121 3.85 -10.14 -10.16
C SER A 121 3.53 -8.92 -11.03
N GLN A 122 2.33 -8.38 -10.86
CA GLN A 122 1.93 -7.10 -11.43
C GLN A 122 2.21 -5.93 -10.47
N ASP A 123 2.63 -6.23 -9.24
CA ASP A 123 2.88 -5.25 -8.19
C ASP A 123 4.32 -4.72 -8.24
N TRP A 124 4.44 -3.40 -8.28
CA TRP A 124 5.70 -2.67 -8.22
C TRP A 124 5.74 -1.83 -6.94
N LEU A 125 6.41 -2.38 -5.93
CA LEU A 125 6.39 -1.82 -4.58
C LEU A 125 7.58 -0.89 -4.34
N LEU A 126 7.30 0.26 -3.73
CA LEU A 126 8.31 1.10 -3.08
C LEU A 126 8.21 0.92 -1.57
N LYS A 127 9.25 0.37 -0.95
CA LYS A 127 9.37 0.33 0.51
C LYS A 127 10.17 1.51 1.01
N ILE A 128 9.69 2.15 2.07
CA ILE A 128 10.38 3.25 2.75
C ILE A 128 10.50 2.85 4.22
N HIS A 129 11.71 2.48 4.65
CA HIS A 129 11.99 2.11 6.04
C HIS A 129 12.12 3.34 6.94
N TYR A 130 11.72 3.19 8.21
CA TYR A 130 11.84 4.23 9.24
C TYR A 130 11.27 5.57 8.77
N VAL A 131 10.00 5.56 8.36
CA VAL A 131 9.35 6.75 7.79
C VAL A 131 9.34 7.90 8.77
N GLN A 132 9.48 9.11 8.24
CA GLN A 132 9.50 10.34 9.01
C GLN A 132 8.45 11.31 8.48
N HIS A 133 8.01 12.28 9.28
CA HIS A 133 7.03 13.28 8.83
C HIS A 133 7.44 13.99 7.52
N ARG A 134 8.75 14.20 7.32
CA ARG A 134 9.29 14.79 6.09
C ARG A 134 9.13 13.93 4.84
N ASP A 135 8.84 12.64 4.98
CA ASP A 135 8.62 11.74 3.86
C ASP A 135 7.16 11.78 3.38
N ALA A 136 6.25 12.43 4.12
CA ALA A 136 4.86 12.57 3.72
C ALA A 136 4.72 13.42 2.44
N GLY A 137 3.76 13.05 1.60
CA GLY A 137 3.44 13.75 0.36
C GLY A 137 3.21 12.80 -0.83
N PRO A 138 3.11 13.37 -2.04
CA PRO A 138 2.87 12.62 -3.27
C PRO A 138 4.12 11.90 -3.78
N TYR A 139 3.94 10.65 -4.17
CA TYR A 139 4.89 9.81 -4.88
C TYR A 139 4.25 9.35 -6.18
N GLU A 140 4.99 9.41 -7.28
CA GLU A 140 4.48 9.03 -8.59
C GLU A 140 5.15 7.73 -9.05
N CYS A 141 4.34 6.75 -9.45
CA CYS A 141 4.82 5.64 -10.27
C CYS A 141 4.64 5.98 -11.75
N GLN A 142 5.68 5.73 -12.54
CA GLN A 142 5.71 6.02 -13.97
C GLN A 142 6.05 4.76 -14.77
N VAL A 143 5.37 4.54 -15.89
CA VAL A 143 5.66 3.47 -16.84
C VAL A 143 6.33 4.06 -18.08
N SER A 144 7.39 3.41 -18.56
CA SER A 144 8.21 3.87 -19.69
C SER A 144 7.54 3.69 -21.08
N THR A 145 6.33 4.22 -21.25
CA THR A 145 5.60 4.30 -22.53
C THR A 145 6.02 5.54 -23.34
N THR A 146 5.53 5.67 -24.58
CA THR A 146 5.85 6.81 -25.46
C THR A 146 5.41 8.14 -24.85
N GLU A 147 4.19 8.18 -24.32
CA GLU A 147 3.75 9.16 -23.34
C GLU A 147 3.78 8.46 -21.98
N PRO A 148 4.56 8.93 -20.98
CA PRO A 148 4.68 8.24 -19.70
C PRO A 148 3.31 8.09 -19.03
N LEU A 149 2.91 6.84 -18.77
CA LEU A 149 1.72 6.57 -17.97
C LEU A 149 2.09 6.75 -16.50
N THR A 150 1.42 7.66 -15.80
CA THR A 150 1.73 7.99 -14.40
C THR A 150 0.54 7.79 -13.48
N HIS A 151 0.83 7.47 -12.21
CA HIS A 151 -0.17 7.43 -11.15
C HIS A 151 0.45 7.91 -9.84
N THR A 152 -0.30 8.75 -9.11
CA THR A 152 0.16 9.36 -7.86
C THR A 152 -0.42 8.62 -6.66
N VAL A 153 0.45 8.24 -5.74
CA VAL A 153 0.12 7.66 -4.43
C VAL A 153 0.49 8.68 -3.36
N TRP A 154 -0.48 9.02 -2.50
CA TRP A 154 -0.23 9.89 -1.35
C TRP A 154 0.25 9.08 -0.15
N LEU A 155 1.38 9.47 0.44
CA LEU A 155 1.86 8.95 1.71
C LEU A 155 1.55 9.94 2.84
N SER A 156 0.71 9.51 3.78
CA SER A 156 0.47 10.21 5.05
C SER A 156 1.32 9.57 6.15
N VAL A 157 2.02 10.39 6.93
CA VAL A 157 2.83 9.93 8.07
C VAL A 157 2.26 10.48 9.37
N VAL A 158 1.76 9.59 10.22
CA VAL A 158 1.06 9.94 11.47
C VAL A 158 1.85 9.48 12.70
N GLU A 159 1.68 10.19 13.81
CA GLU A 159 2.22 9.81 15.11
C GLU A 159 1.04 9.69 16.09
N PRO A 160 0.77 8.49 16.62
CA PRO A 160 -0.30 8.30 17.59
C PRO A 160 -0.05 9.11 18.86
N GLN A 161 -1.07 9.82 19.33
CA GLN A 161 -1.01 10.60 20.56
C GLN A 161 -1.98 10.03 21.59
N THR A 162 -1.52 9.88 22.83
CA THR A 162 -2.35 9.46 23.96
C THR A 162 -2.58 10.61 24.92
N THR A 163 -3.82 10.73 25.40
CA THR A 163 -4.18 11.72 26.42
C THR A 163 -5.18 11.10 27.39
N VAL A 164 -4.99 11.30 28.69
CA VAL A 164 -5.95 10.88 29.71
C VAL A 164 -7.05 11.94 29.81
N PHE A 165 -8.31 11.51 29.71
CA PHE A 165 -9.46 12.38 29.86
C PHE A 165 -9.57 12.87 31.30
N GLY A 166 -9.75 14.18 31.49
CA GLY A 166 -9.78 14.82 32.81
C GLY A 166 -8.54 15.65 33.15
N GLY A 167 -7.47 15.58 32.33
CA GLY A 167 -6.25 16.36 32.49
C GLY A 167 -5.09 15.59 33.14
N PRO A 168 -3.90 16.19 33.23
CA PRO A 168 -2.73 15.55 33.84
C PRO A 168 -2.89 15.34 35.35
N ASP A 169 -3.62 16.25 36.01
CA ASP A 169 -3.88 16.21 37.45
C ASP A 169 -5.37 16.04 37.71
N LEU A 170 -5.71 15.03 38.50
CA LEU A 170 -7.08 14.76 38.93
C LEU A 170 -7.13 14.75 40.47
N TYR A 171 -8.00 15.56 41.05
CA TYR A 171 -8.19 15.66 42.50
C TYR A 171 -9.47 14.92 42.89
N ILE A 172 -9.35 13.94 43.79
CA ILE A 172 -10.43 13.02 44.18
C ILE A 172 -10.42 12.84 45.69
N ASP A 173 -11.60 12.74 46.29
CA ASP A 173 -11.76 12.50 47.72
C ASP A 173 -11.43 11.05 48.12
N ALA A 174 -10.93 10.89 49.35
CA ALA A 174 -10.59 9.58 49.88
C ALA A 174 -11.83 8.67 49.96
N GLY A 175 -11.74 7.48 49.36
CA GLY A 175 -12.83 6.51 49.30
C GLY A 175 -13.73 6.62 48.07
N SER A 176 -13.52 7.60 47.20
CA SER A 176 -14.21 7.68 45.91
C SER A 176 -13.58 6.75 44.85
N VAL A 177 -14.39 6.32 43.87
CA VAL A 177 -13.94 5.51 42.73
C VAL A 177 -13.45 6.42 41.61
N ILE A 178 -12.29 6.11 41.02
CA ILE A 178 -11.72 6.81 39.87
C ILE A 178 -12.10 6.13 38.55
N ASN A 179 -12.43 6.91 37.52
CA ASN A 179 -12.62 6.43 36.15
C ASN A 179 -11.62 7.11 35.20
N LEU A 180 -10.61 6.36 34.77
CA LEU A 180 -9.60 6.84 33.84
C LEU A 180 -9.97 6.42 32.42
N THR A 181 -10.14 7.41 31.53
CA THR A 181 -10.38 7.16 30.10
C THR A 181 -9.15 7.58 29.30
N CYS A 182 -8.54 6.65 28.56
CA CYS A 182 -7.45 6.97 27.63
C CYS A 182 -8.02 7.28 26.24
N LEU A 183 -7.68 8.46 25.72
CA LEU A 183 -7.99 8.86 24.36
C LEU A 183 -6.75 8.67 23.49
N VAL A 184 -6.92 7.87 22.44
CA VAL A 184 -5.89 7.62 21.43
C VAL A 184 -6.28 8.35 20.15
N LYS A 185 -5.42 9.25 19.67
CA LYS A 185 -5.64 10.03 18.46
C LYS A 185 -4.60 9.66 17.40
N TYR A 186 -4.96 9.85 16.13
CA TYR A 186 -4.06 9.72 14.97
C TYR A 186 -3.43 8.32 14.81
N SER A 187 -4.06 7.28 15.37
CA SER A 187 -3.69 5.89 15.09
C SER A 187 -4.37 5.42 13.80
N PRO A 188 -3.63 4.91 12.80
CA PRO A 188 -4.20 4.45 11.54
C PRO A 188 -5.02 3.15 11.70
N GLU A 189 -4.62 2.30 12.64
CA GLU A 189 -5.34 1.08 13.04
C GLU A 189 -5.59 1.14 14.56
N PRO A 190 -6.71 0.62 15.09
CA PRO A 190 -6.90 0.49 16.53
C PRO A 190 -5.75 -0.31 17.17
N PRO A 191 -5.17 0.16 18.28
CA PRO A 191 -4.08 -0.53 18.93
C PRO A 191 -4.56 -1.88 19.51
N PRO A 192 -3.75 -2.95 19.41
CA PRO A 192 -4.12 -4.26 19.94
C PRO A 192 -4.13 -4.27 21.49
N TYR A 193 -3.30 -3.43 22.10
CA TYR A 193 -3.18 -3.32 23.56
C TYR A 193 -2.98 -1.85 23.97
N ILE A 194 -3.52 -1.53 25.15
CA ILE A 194 -3.34 -0.24 25.81
C ILE A 194 -2.83 -0.53 27.22
N PHE A 195 -1.68 0.05 27.58
CA PHE A 195 -1.07 -0.10 28.89
C PHE A 195 -1.27 1.17 29.71
N TRP A 196 -1.56 0.98 30.99
CA TRP A 196 -1.64 2.06 31.97
C TRP A 196 -0.44 1.96 32.90
N TYR A 197 0.23 3.08 33.10
CA TYR A 197 1.38 3.24 33.96
C TYR A 197 1.02 4.18 35.11
N HIS A 198 1.51 3.85 36.29
CA HIS A 198 1.31 4.65 37.49
C HIS A 198 2.68 5.04 38.02
N ASP A 199 3.01 6.34 37.92
CA ASP A 199 4.38 6.81 38.04
C ASP A 199 5.27 6.08 36.99
N GLU A 200 6.60 6.06 37.08
CA GLU A 200 7.46 5.51 36.00
C GLU A 200 7.46 3.96 35.89
N GLU A 201 6.47 3.25 36.47
CA GLU A 201 6.33 1.78 36.46
C GLU A 201 5.10 1.29 35.68
#